data_AF-A0A0L8H427-F1
#
_entry.id   AF-A0A0L8H427-F1
#
_cell.length_a   1.000
_cell.length_b   1.000
_cell.length_c   1.000
_cell.angle_alpha   90.00
_cell.angle_beta   90.00
_cell.angle_gamma   90.00
#
_symmetry.space_group_name_H-M   'P 1'
#
loop_
_entity.id
_entity.type
_entity.pdbx_description
1 polymer ?
#
loop_
_entity_poly.entity_id
_entity_poly.type
_entity_poly.pdbx_seq_one_letter_code
_entity_poly.pdbx_strand_id
1 'polypeptide(L)' 'MYTLLSMLCLVTILSQASAKPPVTHIVDGSPAEECQFPSIVHLQFEVYDGIIECGGTLLSKNHVLTAAHCL' A
#
# COMPACT_ATOMS: atom_id res chain seq x y z
N MET A 1 44.70 -7.14 27.02
CA MET A 1 43.49 -7.98 27.07
C MET A 1 42.23 -7.19 26.68
N TYR A 2 41.95 -6.04 27.30
CA TYR A 2 40.80 -5.18 26.95
C TYR A 2 40.82 -4.60 25.52
N THR A 3 41.99 -4.27 24.98
CA THR A 3 42.15 -3.74 23.62
C THR A 3 41.79 -4.77 22.54
N LEU A 4 42.17 -6.04 22.73
CA LEU A 4 41.80 -7.13 21.81
C LEU A 4 40.30 -7.41 21.85
N LEU A 5 39.70 -7.35 23.05
CA LEU A 5 38.26 -7.52 23.25
C LEU A 5 37.45 -6.39 22.57
N SER A 6 37.95 -5.16 22.66
CA SER A 6 37.36 -3.98 21.99
C SER A 6 37.41 -4.10 20.47
N MET A 7 38.54 -4.55 19.90
CA MET A 7 38.67 -4.76 18.46
C MET A 7 37.75 -5.87 17.95
N LEU A 8 37.59 -6.96 18.72
CA LEU A 8 36.70 -8.05 18.35
C LEU A 8 35.23 -7.62 18.32
N CYS A 9 34.80 -6.80 19.29
CA CYS A 9 33.48 -6.19 19.29
C CYS A 9 33.25 -5.26 18.09
N LEU A 10 34.25 -4.47 17.70
CA LEU A 10 34.11 -3.55 16.58
C LEU A 10 33.93 -4.31 15.24
N VAL A 11 34.66 -5.41 15.07
CA VAL A 11 34.57 -6.26 13.87
C VAL A 11 33.21 -6.97 13.77
N THR A 12 32.64 -7.44 14.89
CA THR A 12 31.32 -8.09 14.89
C THR A 12 30.18 -7.10 14.68
N ILE A 13 30.33 -5.83 15.07
CA ILE A 13 29.32 -4.80 14.79
C ILE A 13 29.27 -4.47 13.30
N LEU A 14 30.43 -4.42 12.63
CA LEU A 14 30.53 -4.11 11.20
C LEU A 14 30.03 -5.24 10.30
N SER A 15 30.07 -6.50 10.74
CA SER A 15 29.59 -7.63 9.93
C SER A 15 28.06 -7.74 9.83
N GLN A 16 27.31 -6.95 10.61
CA GLN A 16 25.84 -7.03 10.70
C GLN A 16 25.12 -5.96 9.85
N ALA A 17 25.80 -5.31 8.91
CA ALA A 17 25.19 -4.35 8.00
C ALA A 17 24.43 -5.05 6.86
N SER A 18 23.28 -5.69 7.18
CA SER A 18 22.33 -6.16 6.18
C SER A 18 21.38 -5.03 5.82
N ALA A 19 21.64 -4.33 4.71
CA ALA A 19 20.71 -3.34 4.17
C ALA A 19 19.42 -4.04 3.73
N LYS A 20 18.28 -3.71 4.34
CA LYS A 20 16.96 -4.16 3.87
C LYS A 20 16.81 -3.66 2.42
N PRO A 21 16.49 -4.55 1.45
CA PRO A 21 16.26 -4.09 0.09
C PRO A 21 15.17 -3.02 0.09
N PRO A 22 15.32 -1.95 -0.72
CA PRO A 22 14.30 -0.93 -0.80
C PRO A 22 12.97 -1.59 -1.16
N VAL A 23 11.91 -1.22 -0.44
CA VAL A 23 10.56 -1.63 -0.82
C VAL A 23 10.27 -0.93 -2.14
N THR A 24 10.23 -1.68 -3.24
CA THR A 24 9.81 -1.15 -4.53
C THR A 24 8.31 -0.88 -4.45
N HIS A 25 7.91 0.39 -4.47
CA HIS A 25 6.52 0.77 -4.60
C HIS A 25 6.06 0.52 -6.05
N ILE A 26 4.83 0.06 -6.24
CA ILE A 26 4.18 0.14 -7.55
C ILE A 26 3.84 1.62 -7.74
N VAL A 27 4.57 2.28 -8.63
CA VAL A 27 4.36 3.68 -9.01
C VAL A 27 3.84 3.67 -10.45
N ASP A 28 2.76 4.41 -10.72
CA ASP A 28 2.15 4.56 -12.05
C ASP A 28 1.84 3.23 -12.75
N GLY A 29 0.81 2.53 -12.26
CA GLY A 29 0.24 1.37 -12.96
C GLY A 29 -0.13 1.67 -14.43
N SER A 30 -0.48 0.64 -15.20
CA SER A 30 -0.94 0.82 -16.57
C SER A 30 -2.44 1.16 -16.63
N PRO A 31 -2.90 1.97 -17.61
CA PRO A 31 -4.32 2.10 -17.90
C PRO A 31 -4.98 0.73 -18.09
N ALA A 32 -6.19 0.57 -17.55
CA ALA A 32 -6.96 -0.65 -17.75
C ALA A 32 -7.58 -0.67 -19.16
N GLU A 33 -7.71 -1.86 -19.74
CA GLU A 33 -8.50 -2.05 -20.97
C GLU A 33 -10.00 -1.86 -20.68
N GLU A 34 -10.78 -1.59 -21.74
CA GLU A 34 -12.23 -1.49 -21.63
C GLU A 34 -12.82 -2.79 -21.03
N CYS A 35 -13.63 -2.65 -19.99
CA CYS A 35 -14.21 -3.77 -19.24
C CYS A 35 -13.20 -4.76 -18.62
N GLN A 36 -11.93 -4.40 -18.43
CA GLN A 36 -10.94 -5.30 -17.79
C GLN A 36 -11.33 -5.67 -16.35
N PHE A 37 -11.93 -4.73 -15.62
CA PHE A 37 -12.41 -4.92 -14.24
C PHE A 37 -13.89 -4.55 -14.13
N PRO A 38 -14.80 -5.36 -14.70
CA PRO A 38 -16.20 -4.97 -14.89
C PRO A 38 -16.99 -4.85 -13.58
N SER A 39 -16.45 -5.36 -12.48
CA SER A 39 -17.04 -5.22 -11.15
C SER A 39 -16.66 -3.92 -10.45
N ILE A 40 -15.69 -3.14 -10.95
CA ILE A 40 -15.31 -1.87 -10.33
C ILE A 40 -16.42 -0.83 -10.53
N VAL A 41 -16.75 -0.10 -9.47
CA VAL A 41 -17.73 1.00 -9.54
C VAL A 41 -17.14 2.26 -8.95
N HIS A 42 -17.52 3.40 -9.52
CA HIS A 42 -17.23 4.73 -9.01
C HIS A 42 -18.42 5.21 -8.17
N LEU A 43 -18.18 5.45 -6.89
CA LEU A 43 -19.19 5.91 -5.94
C LEU A 43 -19.00 7.42 -5.70
N GLN A 44 -20.09 8.17 -5.79
CA GLN A 44 -20.13 9.60 -5.49
C GLN A 44 -21.17 9.83 -4.41
N PHE A 45 -20.76 10.44 -3.30
CA PHE A 45 -21.62 10.78 -2.17
C PHE A 45 -21.70 12.29 -2.04
N GLU A 46 -22.91 12.84 -2.13
CA GLU A 46 -23.16 14.25 -1.81
C GLU A 46 -23.17 14.42 -0.28
N VAL A 47 -22.25 15.25 0.20
CA VAL A 47 -22.14 15.62 1.62
C VAL A 47 -22.32 17.13 1.76
N TYR A 48 -22.49 17.61 3.01
CA TYR A 48 -22.76 19.03 3.28
C TYR A 48 -21.72 19.99 2.64
N ASP A 49 -20.46 19.56 2.55
CA ASP A 49 -19.34 20.38 2.08
C ASP A 49 -18.75 19.90 0.74
N GLY A 50 -19.55 19.19 -0.08
CA GLY A 50 -19.15 18.80 -1.44
C GLY A 50 -19.44 17.34 -1.77
N ILE A 51 -18.53 16.72 -2.52
CA ILE A 51 -18.67 15.33 -3.00
C ILE A 51 -17.50 14.51 -2.49
N ILE A 52 -17.79 13.37 -1.87
CA ILE A 52 -16.80 12.34 -1.57
C ILE A 52 -16.84 11.29 -2.69
N GLU A 53 -15.67 10.99 -3.23
CA GLU A 53 -15.51 9.98 -4.28
C GLU A 53 -14.77 8.76 -3.74
N CYS A 54 -15.30 7.58 -4.03
CA CYS A 54 -14.71 6.31 -3.61
C CYS A 54 -14.83 5.24 -4.69
N GLY A 55 -14.09 4.14 -4.51
CA GLY A 55 -14.27 2.92 -5.26
C GLY A 55 -15.20 1.91 -4.57
N GLY A 56 -15.70 0.96 -5.33
CA GLY A 56 -16.44 -0.19 -4.82
C GLY A 56 -16.35 -1.40 -5.73
N THR A 57 -16.89 -2.53 -5.28
CA THR A 57 -17.03 -3.76 -6.07
C THR A 57 -18.49 -4.19 -6.12
N LEU A 58 -19.04 -4.35 -7.32
CA LEU A 58 -20.37 -4.94 -7.54
C LEU A 58 -20.34 -6.44 -7.17
N LEU A 59 -20.85 -6.77 -6.00
CA LEU A 59 -20.84 -8.14 -5.45
C LEU A 59 -22.04 -8.97 -5.93
N SER A 60 -23.17 -8.32 -6.19
CA SER A 60 -24.36 -8.93 -6.75
C SER A 60 -25.15 -7.90 -7.56
N LYS A 61 -26.26 -8.30 -8.18
CA LYS A 61 -27.12 -7.41 -8.98
C LYS A 61 -27.50 -6.10 -8.30
N ASN A 62 -27.53 -6.07 -6.97
CA ASN A 62 -28.04 -4.94 -6.18
C ASN A 62 -27.16 -4.58 -4.98
N HIS A 63 -25.94 -5.12 -4.88
CA HIS A 63 -25.07 -4.85 -3.73
C HIS A 63 -23.66 -4.49 -4.17
N VAL A 64 -23.17 -3.36 -3.67
CA VAL A 64 -21.80 -2.90 -3.82
C VAL A 64 -21.09 -3.01 -2.47
N LEU A 65 -19.91 -3.62 -2.46
CA LEU A 65 -19.01 -3.61 -1.33
C LEU A 65 -18.07 -2.40 -1.42
N THR A 66 -17.95 -1.63 -0.35
CA THR A 66 -17.03 -0.47 -0.24
C THR A 66 -16.49 -0.33 1.19
N ALA A 67 -15.57 0.60 1.40
CA ALA A 67 -15.00 0.86 2.71
C ALA A 67 -15.97 1.68 3.59
N ALA A 68 -15.98 1.41 4.90
CA ALA A 68 -16.85 2.12 5.83
C ALA A 68 -16.54 3.62 5.94
N HIS A 69 -15.30 4.04 5.71
CA HIS A 69 -14.89 5.45 5.76
C HIS A 69 -15.31 6.27 4.52
N CYS A 70 -15.91 5.62 3.52
CA CYS A 70 -16.45 6.30 2.33
C CYS A 70 -17.86 6.88 2.58
N LEU A 71 -18.46 6.58 3.73
CA LEU A 71 -19.80 7.01 4.13
C LEU A 71 -19.76 8.13 5.17
#